data_AF-A0A3D5P1T9-F1
#
_entry.id   AF-A0A3D5P1T9-F1
#
_cell.length_a   1.000
_cell.length_b   1.000
_cell.length_c   1.000
_cell.angle_alpha   90.00
_cell.angle_beta   90.00
_cell.angle_gamma   90.00
#
_symmetry.space_group_name_H-M   'P 1'
#
loop_
_entity.id
_entity.type
_entity.pdbx_description
1 polymer ?
#
loop_
_entity_poly.entity_id
_entity_poly.type
_entity_poly.pdbx_seq_one_letter_code
_entity_poly.pdbx_strand_id
1 'polypeptide(L)'
;FNGNSLINGDVNAESFQVGETASDTLSITLNNADSATLSIDDIDLTSQTSAALGITALTSAIDTLAGSMQDVGNFQARLSSKETTLELAATNTEAVRSSIEDADFAEEQMQVMKLQILQQTALSS
;
A
#
# COMPACT_ATOMS: atom_id res chain seq x y z
N PHE A 1 11.04 7.29 9.77
CA PHE A 1 9.57 7.34 9.68
C PHE A 1 8.97 6.61 10.87
N ASN A 2 8.02 7.21 11.59
CA ASN A 2 7.42 6.62 12.80
C ASN A 2 8.47 6.10 13.83
N GLY A 3 9.53 6.86 14.05
CA GLY A 3 10.65 6.47 14.92
C GLY A 3 11.68 5.51 14.31
N ASN A 4 11.40 4.86 13.18
CA ASN A 4 12.31 3.94 12.52
C ASN A 4 13.20 4.63 11.48
N SER A 5 14.47 4.26 11.44
CA SER A 5 15.36 4.64 10.35
C SER A 5 15.16 3.68 9.17
N LEU A 6 15.06 4.22 7.95
CA LEU A 6 14.61 3.44 6.78
C LEU A 6 15.74 3.00 5.85
N ILE A 7 16.92 3.62 5.95
CA ILE A 7 18.01 3.48 4.96
C ILE A 7 19.38 3.29 5.63
N ASN A 8 19.41 2.83 6.87
CA ASN A 8 20.64 2.55 7.63
C ASN A 8 20.83 1.05 7.94
N GLY A 9 20.07 0.19 7.26
CA GLY A 9 20.11 -1.26 7.49
C GLY A 9 19.30 -1.77 8.70
N ASP A 10 18.66 -0.88 9.48
CA ASP A 10 17.82 -1.30 10.62
C ASP A 10 16.51 -1.96 10.15
N VAL A 11 16.03 -1.58 8.97
CA VAL A 11 14.78 -2.07 8.37
C VAL A 11 15.13 -2.98 7.19
N ASN A 12 14.97 -4.29 7.38
CA ASN A 12 15.33 -5.30 6.37
C ASN A 12 14.19 -5.58 5.37
N ALA A 13 12.95 -5.69 5.86
CA ALA A 13 11.76 -5.82 5.03
C ALA A 13 10.53 -5.39 5.84
N GLU A 14 9.75 -4.45 5.28
CA GLU A 14 8.46 -4.05 5.83
C GLU A 14 7.35 -4.69 5.00
N SER A 15 6.34 -5.24 5.66
CA SER A 15 5.19 -5.86 4.99
C SER A 15 3.97 -4.97 5.14
N PHE A 16 3.40 -4.55 4.01
CA PHE A 16 2.18 -3.77 3.97
C PHE A 16 1.01 -4.67 3.59
N GLN A 17 -0.06 -4.65 4.37
CA GLN A 17 -1.32 -5.28 3.99
C GLN A 17 -1.99 -4.46 2.88
N VAL A 18 -2.23 -5.08 1.73
CA VAL A 18 -2.70 -4.41 0.49
C VAL A 18 -3.90 -5.13 -0.14
N GLY A 19 -4.65 -5.88 0.67
CA GLY A 19 -5.87 -6.55 0.24
C GLY A 19 -6.68 -7.11 1.41
N GLU A 20 -7.72 -7.86 1.08
CA GLU A 20 -8.70 -8.37 2.03
C GLU A 20 -8.17 -9.58 2.82
N THR A 21 -7.49 -10.49 2.14
CA THR A 21 -7.03 -11.74 2.77
C THR A 21 -5.72 -11.54 3.50
N ALA A 22 -5.45 -12.32 4.54
CA ALA A 22 -4.21 -12.24 5.30
C ALA A 22 -2.93 -12.49 4.47
N SER A 23 -3.06 -13.06 3.27
CA SER A 23 -1.95 -13.28 2.33
C SER A 23 -1.72 -12.10 1.37
N ASP A 24 -2.63 -11.13 1.30
CA ASP A 24 -2.53 -9.99 0.39
C ASP A 24 -1.56 -8.93 0.92
N THR A 25 -0.28 -9.27 0.92
CA THR A 25 0.79 -8.42 1.42
C THR A 25 1.74 -7.97 0.32
N LEU A 26 2.25 -6.75 0.44
CA LEU A 26 3.37 -6.24 -0.32
C LEU A 26 4.57 -6.08 0.60
N SER A 27 5.60 -6.88 0.39
CA SER A 27 6.88 -6.71 1.07
C SER A 27 7.73 -5.67 0.33
N ILE A 28 8.29 -4.74 1.10
CA ILE A 28 9.17 -3.67 0.64
C ILE A 28 10.51 -3.81 1.38
N THR A 29 11.59 -3.86 0.61
CA THR A 29 12.96 -3.82 1.13
C THR A 29 13.59 -2.50 0.71
N LEU A 30 14.25 -1.84 1.66
CA LEU A 30 15.00 -0.62 1.43
C LEU A 30 16.47 -0.92 1.67
N ASN A 31 17.30 -0.64 0.67
CA ASN A 31 18.73 -0.83 0.81
C ASN A 31 19.30 0.22 1.77
N ASN A 32 20.33 -0.19 2.52
CA ASN A 32 21.14 0.72 3.29
C ASN A 32 21.89 1.68 2.35
N ALA A 33 21.98 2.94 2.73
CA ALA A 33 22.59 4.02 1.97
C ALA A 33 23.66 4.79 2.76
N ASP A 34 24.19 4.21 3.84
CA ASP A 34 25.33 4.79 4.55
C ASP A 34 26.64 4.73 3.73
N SER A 35 27.61 5.55 4.12
CA SER A 35 28.88 5.69 3.41
C SER A 35 29.71 4.41 3.37
N ALA A 36 29.65 3.57 4.41
CA ALA A 36 30.40 2.32 4.45
C ALA A 36 29.79 1.28 3.48
N THR A 37 28.46 1.19 3.45
CA THR A 37 27.71 0.34 2.51
C THR A 37 27.96 0.76 1.07
N LEU A 38 28.04 2.07 0.82
CA LEU A 38 28.34 2.63 -0.50
C LEU A 38 29.84 2.66 -0.81
N SER A 39 30.71 2.20 0.09
CA SER A 39 32.18 2.18 -0.07
C SER A 39 32.79 3.57 -0.34
N ILE A 40 32.27 4.60 0.33
CA ILE A 40 32.70 6.00 0.23
C ILE A 40 33.06 6.60 1.61
N ASP A 41 33.26 5.77 2.62
CA ASP A 41 33.62 6.18 3.99
C ASP A 41 35.09 6.54 4.16
N ASP A 42 35.97 6.11 3.24
CA ASP A 42 37.41 6.41 3.26
C ASP A 42 37.96 6.75 1.87
N ILE A 43 37.46 7.84 1.27
CA ILE A 43 37.99 8.34 -0.02
C ILE A 43 39.29 9.13 0.22
N ASP A 44 40.40 8.61 -0.31
CA ASP A 44 41.67 9.34 -0.34
C ASP A 44 41.75 10.32 -1.54
N LEU A 45 42.02 11.59 -1.25
CA LEU A 45 42.18 12.67 -2.23
C LEU A 45 43.60 13.26 -2.25
N THR A 46 44.58 12.63 -1.58
CA THR A 46 45.93 13.17 -1.41
C THR A 46 46.82 13.06 -2.65
N SER A 47 46.45 12.24 -3.64
CA SER A 47 47.18 12.08 -4.90
C SER A 47 46.25 12.13 -6.10
N GLN A 48 46.79 12.43 -7.28
CA GLN A 48 46.01 12.42 -8.53
C GLN A 48 45.40 11.03 -8.81
N THR A 49 46.15 9.96 -8.52
CA THR A 49 45.68 8.59 -8.73
C THR A 49 44.56 8.23 -7.76
N SER A 50 44.71 8.53 -6.46
CA SER A 50 43.67 8.25 -5.46
C SER A 50 42.41 9.10 -5.68
N ALA A 51 42.57 10.37 -6.07
CA ALA A 51 41.44 11.21 -6.46
C ALA A 51 40.67 10.65 -7.68
N ALA A 52 41.36 10.10 -8.68
CA ALA A 52 40.69 9.46 -9.83
C ALA A 52 39.89 8.22 -9.42
N LEU A 53 40.42 7.39 -8.51
CA LEU A 53 39.69 6.26 -7.95
C LEU A 53 38.48 6.71 -7.11
N GLY A 54 38.63 7.78 -6.34
CA GLY A 54 37.54 8.39 -5.57
C GLY A 54 36.37 8.85 -6.45
N ILE A 55 36.64 9.43 -7.62
CA ILE A 55 35.60 9.79 -8.59
C ILE A 55 34.85 8.52 -9.06
N THR A 56 35.58 7.44 -9.37
CA THR A 56 34.94 6.18 -9.77
C THR A 56 34.06 5.61 -8.65
N ALA A 57 34.55 5.60 -7.40
CA ALA A 57 33.78 5.14 -6.25
C ALA A 57 32.49 5.95 -6.05
N LEU A 58 32.58 7.28 -6.14
CA LEU A 58 31.42 8.18 -6.04
C LEU A 58 30.40 7.94 -7.16
N THR A 59 30.84 7.76 -8.40
CA THR A 59 29.93 7.45 -9.51
C THR A 59 29.18 6.14 -9.25
N SER A 60 29.89 5.09 -8.82
CA SER A 60 29.24 3.81 -8.48
C SER A 60 28.26 3.92 -7.31
N ALA A 61 28.59 4.73 -6.29
CA ALA A 61 27.67 5.00 -5.18
C ALA A 61 26.40 5.74 -5.63
N ILE A 62 26.55 6.73 -6.52
CA ILE A 62 25.42 7.46 -7.12
C ILE A 62 24.53 6.50 -7.91
N ASP A 63 25.11 5.66 -8.77
CA ASP A 63 24.35 4.70 -9.57
C ASP A 63 23.60 3.69 -8.70
N THR A 64 24.23 3.22 -7.62
CA THR A 64 23.61 2.31 -6.64
C THR A 64 22.43 2.96 -5.92
N LEU A 65 22.58 4.21 -5.48
CA LEU A 65 21.52 4.96 -4.83
C LEU A 65 20.37 5.27 -5.81
N ALA A 66 20.69 5.63 -7.05
CA ALA A 66 19.70 5.86 -8.09
C ALA A 66 18.87 4.60 -8.38
N GLY A 67 19.52 3.43 -8.44
CA GLY A 67 18.82 2.14 -8.54
C GLY A 67 17.89 1.88 -7.35
N SER A 68 18.36 2.14 -6.13
CA SER A 68 17.52 2.00 -4.92
C SER A 68 16.32 2.96 -4.92
N MET A 69 16.50 4.19 -5.41
CA MET A 69 15.40 5.15 -5.59
C MET A 69 14.39 4.71 -6.66
N GLN A 70 14.87 4.08 -7.73
CA GLN A 70 14.01 3.51 -8.76
C GLN A 70 13.14 2.39 -8.19
N ASP A 71 13.70 1.52 -7.33
CA ASP A 71 12.93 0.47 -6.66
C ASP A 71 11.85 1.06 -5.74
N VAL A 72 12.17 2.10 -4.97
CA VAL A 72 11.18 2.84 -4.18
C VAL A 72 10.06 3.40 -5.06
N GLY A 73 10.40 3.99 -6.20
CA GLY A 73 9.42 4.47 -7.17
C GLY A 73 8.51 3.35 -7.70
N ASN A 74 9.08 2.18 -8.00
CA ASN A 74 8.34 1.00 -8.42
C ASN A 74 7.37 0.53 -7.33
N PHE A 75 7.79 0.50 -6.06
CA PHE A 75 6.91 0.16 -4.94
C PHE A 75 5.78 1.17 -4.77
N GLN A 76 6.05 2.47 -4.89
CA GLN A 76 5.00 3.50 -4.87
C GLN A 76 3.97 3.32 -6.00
N ALA A 77 4.43 3.06 -7.22
CA ALA A 77 3.54 2.82 -8.36
C ALA A 77 2.63 1.60 -8.15
N ARG A 78 3.21 0.51 -7.59
CA ARG A 78 2.45 -0.69 -7.25
C ARG A 78 1.41 -0.44 -6.16
N LEU A 79 1.79 0.29 -5.10
CA LEU A 79 0.88 0.68 -4.02
C LEU A 79 -0.28 1.53 -4.54
N SER A 80 0.00 2.54 -5.37
CA SER A 80 -1.03 3.40 -5.97
C SER A 80 -1.99 2.60 -6.87
N SER A 81 -1.47 1.67 -7.67
CA SER A 81 -2.33 0.78 -8.47
C SER A 81 -3.21 -0.12 -7.60
N LYS A 82 -2.70 -0.59 -6.46
CA LYS A 82 -3.45 -1.40 -5.50
C LYS A 82 -4.52 -0.59 -4.77
N GLU A 83 -4.19 0.62 -4.35
CA GLU A 83 -5.13 1.58 -3.77
C GLU A 83 -6.34 1.78 -4.68
N THR A 84 -6.12 2.14 -5.96
CA THR A 84 -7.22 2.33 -6.92
C THR A 84 -8.05 1.06 -7.12
N THR A 85 -7.41 -0.11 -7.13
CA THR A 85 -8.12 -1.40 -7.26
C THR A 85 -9.01 -1.67 -6.05
N LEU A 86 -8.51 -1.40 -4.84
CA LEU A 86 -9.24 -1.62 -3.59
C LEU A 86 -10.39 -0.62 -3.44
N GLU A 87 -10.20 0.64 -3.83
CA GLU A 87 -11.25 1.66 -3.81
C GLU A 87 -12.43 1.26 -4.71
N LEU A 88 -12.13 0.74 -5.91
CA LEU A 88 -13.15 0.22 -6.81
C LEU A 88 -13.86 -1.00 -6.21
N ALA A 89 -13.11 -1.94 -5.63
CA ALA A 89 -13.68 -3.12 -4.99
C ALA A 89 -14.60 -2.75 -3.81
N ALA A 90 -14.18 -1.79 -2.97
CA ALA A 90 -14.98 -1.28 -1.86
C ALA A 90 -16.26 -0.61 -2.34
N THR A 91 -16.18 0.24 -3.37
CA THR A 91 -17.34 0.91 -3.97
C THR A 91 -18.35 -0.10 -4.52
N ASN A 92 -17.88 -1.12 -5.23
CA ASN A 92 -18.75 -2.16 -5.77
C ASN A 92 -19.39 -3.00 -4.67
N THR A 93 -18.63 -3.33 -3.62
CA THR A 93 -19.13 -4.11 -2.47
C THR A 93 -20.22 -3.34 -1.73
N GLU A 94 -20.02 -2.05 -1.49
CA GLU A 94 -21.01 -1.19 -0.84
C GLU A 94 -22.26 -1.02 -1.69
N ALA A 95 -22.14 -0.90 -3.01
CA ALA A 95 -23.29 -0.82 -3.92
C ALA A 95 -24.13 -2.10 -3.91
N VAL A 96 -23.48 -3.28 -3.89
CA VAL A 96 -24.17 -4.58 -3.77
C VAL A 96 -24.85 -4.68 -2.41
N ARG A 97 -24.17 -4.30 -1.33
CA ARG A 97 -24.73 -4.29 0.02
C ARG A 97 -25.97 -3.40 0.11
N SER A 98 -25.90 -2.16 -0.38
CA SER A 98 -27.04 -1.25 -0.43
C SER A 98 -28.22 -1.83 -1.20
N SER A 99 -27.96 -2.53 -2.32
CA SER A 99 -29.01 -3.17 -3.11
C SER A 99 -29.69 -4.32 -2.37
N ILE A 100 -28.95 -5.07 -1.54
CA ILE A 100 -29.49 -6.13 -0.70
C ILE A 100 -30.32 -5.52 0.44
N GLU A 101 -29.79 -4.51 1.12
CA GLU A 101 -30.50 -3.82 2.22
C GLU A 101 -31.82 -3.19 1.74
N ASP A 102 -31.83 -2.58 0.54
CA ASP A 102 -33.05 -2.02 -0.06
C ASP A 102 -34.09 -3.10 -0.40
N ALA A 103 -33.65 -4.28 -0.87
CA ALA A 103 -34.54 -5.40 -1.16
C ALA A 103 -35.18 -5.99 0.11
N ASP A 104 -34.37 -6.17 1.16
CA ASP A 104 -34.83 -6.65 2.46
C ASP A 104 -35.81 -5.65 3.09
N PHE A 105 -35.51 -4.34 3.00
CA PHE A 105 -36.43 -3.30 3.44
C PHE A 105 -37.75 -3.33 2.68
N ALA A 106 -37.72 -3.50 1.36
CA ALA A 106 -38.94 -3.63 0.56
C ALA A 106 -39.78 -4.86 0.96
N GLU A 107 -39.13 -5.99 1.27
CA GLU A 107 -39.82 -7.19 1.76
C GLU A 107 -40.51 -6.94 3.10
N GLU A 108 -39.80 -6.40 4.10
CA GLU A 108 -40.37 -6.08 5.42
C GLU A 108 -41.56 -5.10 5.30
N GLN A 109 -41.44 -4.08 4.45
CA GLN A 109 -42.52 -3.12 4.21
C GLN A 109 -43.74 -3.80 3.57
N MET A 110 -43.55 -4.74 2.63
CA MET A 110 -44.65 -5.53 2.07
C MET A 110 -45.31 -6.43 3.11
N GLN A 111 -44.54 -7.04 4.02
CA GLN A 111 -45.08 -7.84 5.11
C GLN A 111 -45.91 -6.99 6.07
N VAL A 112 -45.43 -5.79 6.45
CA VAL A 112 -46.18 -4.83 7.27
C VAL A 112 -47.48 -4.43 6.58
N MET A 113 -47.44 -4.08 5.30
CA MET A 113 -48.65 -3.74 4.52
C MET A 113 -49.65 -4.90 4.48
N LYS A 114 -49.17 -6.14 4.25
CA LYS A 114 -50.01 -7.35 4.27
C LYS A 114 -50.69 -7.54 5.63
N LEU A 115 -49.96 -7.38 6.74
CA LEU A 115 -50.49 -7.51 8.09
C LEU A 115 -51.55 -6.43 8.38
N GLN A 116 -51.32 -5.19 7.96
CA GLN A 116 -52.30 -4.11 8.09
C GLN A 116 -53.59 -4.40 7.31
N ILE A 117 -53.49 -4.88 6.07
CA ILE A 117 -54.66 -5.28 5.26
C ILE A 117 -55.45 -6.40 5.93
N LEU A 118 -54.77 -7.41 6.48
CA LEU A 118 -55.40 -8.51 7.22
C LEU A 118 -56.13 -8.01 8.46
N GLN A 119 -55.50 -7.13 9.26
CA GLN A 119 -56.14 -6.54 10.43
C GLN A 119 -57.38 -5.71 10.05
N GLN A 120 -57.30 -4.89 9.01
CA GLN A 120 -58.43 -4.09 8.55
C GLN A 120 -59.58 -4.97 8.04
N THR A 121 -59.28 -6.06 7.34
CA THR A 121 -60.29 -7.01 6.85
C THR A 121 -60.96 -7.77 8.00
N ALA A 122 -60.18 -8.16 9.02
CA ALA A 122 -60.71 -8.80 10.23
C ALA A 122 -61.60 -7.88 11.07
N LEU A 123 -61.39 -6.56 11.03
CA LEU A 123 -62.22 -5.56 11.71
C LEU A 123 -63.48 -5.16 10.91
N SER A 124 -63.47 -5.34 9.59
CA SER A 124 -64.61 -5.02 8.71
C SER A 124 -65.51 -6.23 8.39
N SER A 125 -65.16 -7.43 8.87
CA SER A 125 -65.97 -8.66 8.79
C SER A 125 -66.67 -8.93 10.12
#